data_AF-A0A5N7N591-F1
#
_entry.id   AF-A0A5N7N591-F1
#
_cell.length_a   1.000
_cell.length_b   1.000
_cell.length_c   1.000
_cell.angle_alpha   90.00
_cell.angle_beta   90.00
_cell.angle_gamma   90.00
#
_symmetry.space_group_name_H-M   'P 1'
#
loop_
_entity.id
_entity.type
_entity.pdbx_description
1 polymer ?
#
loop_
_entity_poly.entity_id
_entity_poly.type
_entity_poly.pdbx_seq_one_letter_code
_entity_poly.pdbx_strand_id
1 'polypeptide(L)' 'HHGNTIEQAFAKIKAHLRKAEARTFDALWRAIGDICNLFEPQECWNYLKAAGYASV' A
#
# COMPACT_ATOMS: atom_id res chain seq x y z
N HIS A 1 -8.21 -18.08 8.94
CA HIS A 1 -7.37 -16.86 8.91
C HIS A 1 -7.60 -16.12 7.59
N HIS A 2 -8.66 -15.30 7.51
CA HIS A 2 -8.77 -14.31 6.42
C HIS A 2 -7.83 -13.16 6.80
N GLY A 3 -6.77 -12.92 6.03
CA GLY A 3 -5.88 -11.78 6.28
C GLY A 3 -6.66 -10.46 6.19
N ASN A 4 -6.32 -9.49 7.03
CA ASN A 4 -6.95 -8.17 7.00
C ASN A 4 -6.64 -7.50 5.64
N THR A 5 -7.63 -6.92 4.96
CA THR A 5 -7.41 -6.27 3.65
C THR A 5 -6.46 -5.08 3.73
N ILE A 6 -6.29 -4.47 4.91
CA ILE A 6 -5.23 -3.48 5.16
C ILE A 6 -3.84 -4.12 5.08
N GLU A 7 -3.66 -5.34 5.58
CA GLU A 7 -2.39 -6.07 5.47
C GLU A 7 -2.06 -6.40 4.01
N GLN A 8 -3.08 -6.60 3.16
CA GLN A 8 -2.90 -6.79 1.72
C GLN A 8 -2.38 -5.52 1.05
N ALA A 9 -2.91 -4.34 1.40
CA ALA A 9 -2.38 -3.05 0.93
C ALA A 9 -0.90 -2.88 1.34
N PHE A 10 -0.56 -3.18 2.61
CA PHE A 10 0.83 -3.17 3.07
C PHE A 10 1.72 -4.21 2.38
N ALA A 11 1.18 -5.38 2.02
CA ALA A 11 1.93 -6.39 1.27
C ALA A 11 2.31 -5.88 -0.12
N LYS A 12 1.40 -5.19 -0.82
CA LYS A 12 1.66 -4.54 -2.11
C LYS A 12 2.75 -3.48 -1.98
N ILE A 13 2.65 -2.58 -0.99
CA ILE A 13 3.69 -1.57 -0.70
C ILE A 13 5.05 -2.24 -0.47
N LYS A 14 5.11 -3.25 0.39
CA LYS A 14 6.36 -3.99 0.68
C LYS A 14 6.96 -4.65 -0.56
N ALA A 15 6.13 -5.20 -1.45
CA ALA A 15 6.60 -5.83 -2.68
C ALA A 15 7.27 -4.82 -3.60
N HIS A 16 6.64 -3.65 -3.81
CA HIS A 16 7.24 -2.58 -4.62
C HIS A 16 8.48 -1.97 -3.98
N LEU A 17 8.48 -1.75 -2.66
CA LEU A 17 9.65 -1.22 -1.95
C LEU A 17 10.85 -2.17 -2.05
N ARG A 18 10.65 -3.48 -1.92
CA ARG A 18 11.70 -4.47 -2.12
C ARG A 18 12.29 -4.42 -3.53
N LYS A 19 11.44 -4.20 -4.54
CA LYS A 19 11.85 -4.04 -5.94
C LYS A 19 12.60 -2.73 -6.19
N ALA A 20 12.32 -1.68 -5.44
CA ALA A 20 12.96 -0.38 -5.58
C ALA A 20 14.42 -0.35 -5.05
N GLU A 21 14.80 -1.32 -4.21
CA GLU A 21 16.17 -1.50 -3.68
C GLU A 21 16.83 -0.23 -3.11
N ALA A 22 16.03 0.70 -2.58
CA ALA A 22 16.51 1.97 -2.06
C ALA A 22 17.51 1.77 -0.89
N ARG A 23 18.68 2.43 -0.97
CA ARG A 23 19.76 2.33 0.03
C ARG A 23 19.99 3.62 0.83
N THR A 24 19.25 4.69 0.52
CA THR A 24 19.31 5.96 1.24
C THR A 24 17.91 6.34 1.71
N PHE A 25 17.84 7.16 2.76
CA PHE A 25 16.57 7.65 3.30
C PHE A 25 15.79 8.45 2.24
N ASP A 26 16.46 9.33 1.50
CA ASP A 26 15.82 10.13 0.45
C ASP A 26 15.28 9.26 -0.69
N ALA A 27 16.03 8.22 -1.09
CA ALA A 27 15.58 7.28 -2.10
C ALA A 27 14.38 6.46 -1.60
N LEU A 28 14.38 6.07 -0.32
CA LEU A 28 13.26 5.37 0.30
C LEU A 28 12.01 6.25 0.33
N TRP A 29 12.12 7.51 0.75
CA TRP A 29 11.01 8.45 0.81
C TRP A 29 10.38 8.68 -0.57
N ARG A 30 11.21 8.92 -1.59
CA ARG A 30 10.75 9.06 -2.99
C ARG A 30 10.06 7.79 -3.49
N ALA A 31 10.66 6.63 -3.26
CA ALA A 31 10.07 5.35 -3.65
C ALA A 31 8.70 5.11 -2.99
N ILE A 32 8.54 5.45 -1.71
CA ILE A 32 7.23 5.37 -1.03
C ILE A 32 6.22 6.28 -1.73
N GLY A 33 6.58 7.53 -2.04
CA GLY A 33 5.71 8.47 -2.76
C GLY A 33 5.26 7.92 -4.12
N ASP A 34 6.21 7.42 -4.92
CA ASP A 34 5.93 6.83 -6.23
C ASP A 34 5.02 5.61 -6.12
N ILE A 35 5.23 4.77 -5.10
CA ILE A 35 4.41 3.59 -4.84
C ILE A 35 3.00 3.97 -4.42
N CYS A 36 2.82 4.99 -3.58
CA CYS A 36 1.50 5.50 -3.20
C CYS A 36 0.73 6.00 -4.43
N ASN A 37 1.41 6.59 -5.42
CA ASN A 37 0.80 7.01 -6.68
C ASN A 37 0.33 5.86 -7.57
N LEU A 38 0.73 4.60 -7.29
CA LEU A 38 0.25 3.41 -7.99
C LEU A 38 -1.11 2.92 -7.49
N PHE A 39 -1.61 3.45 -6.37
CA PHE A 39 -2.90 3.07 -5.82
C PHE A 39 -3.99 3.97 -6.40
N GLU A 40 -4.98 3.35 -7.04
CA GLU A 40 -6.16 4.08 -7.47
C GLU A 40 -7.05 4.39 -6.27
N PRO A 41 -7.74 5.55 -6.24
CA PRO A 41 -8.67 5.88 -5.16
C PRO A 41 -9.71 4.79 -4.89
N GLN A 42 -10.20 4.13 -5.95
CA GLN A 42 -11.17 3.04 -5.83
C GLN A 42 -10.57 1.78 -5.17
N GLU A 43 -9.31 1.46 -5.47
CA GLU A 43 -8.59 0.35 -4.84
C GLU A 43 -8.44 0.61 -3.33
N CYS A 44 -8.00 1.82 -2.95
CA CYS A 44 -7.94 2.26 -1.55
C CYS A 44 -9.29 2.15 -0.85
N TRP A 45 -10.36 2.64 -1.49
CA TRP A 45 -11.72 2.55 -0.94
C TRP A 45 -12.17 1.10 -0.75
N ASN A 46 -11.79 0.19 -1.65
CA ASN A 46 -12.11 -1.22 -1.53
C ASN A 46 -11.39 -1.87 -0.35
N TYR A 47 -10.12 -1.52 -0.09
CA TYR A 47 -9.40 -1.99 1.10
C TYR A 47 -10.09 -1.54 2.39
N LEU A 48 -10.51 -0.27 2.47
CA LEU A 48 -11.20 0.28 3.63
C LEU A 48 -12.58 -0.36 3.85
N LYS A 49 -13.36 -0.54 2.79
CA LYS A 49 -14.67 -1.21 2.86
C LYS A 49 -14.54 -2.66 3.30
N ALA A 50 -13.60 -3.40 2.70
CA ALA A 50 -13.38 -4.80 3.04
C ALA A 50 -12.85 -4.99 4.47
N ALA A 51 -12.17 -3.98 5.03
CA ALA A 51 -11.74 -3.96 6.43
C ALA A 51 -12.82 -3.47 7.41
N GLY A 52 -14.00 -3.08 6.91
CA GLY A 52 -15.11 -2.56 7.73
C GLY A 52 -14.95 -1.11 8.17
N TYR A 53 -13.94 -0.38 7.68
CA TYR A 53 -13.71 1.04 8.00
C TYR A 53 -14.54 2.02 7.17
N ALA A 54 -15.19 1.53 6.12
CA ALA A 54 -15.96 2.34 5.17
C ALA A 54 -17.36 1.76 4.89
N SER A 55 -17.88 0.94 5.80
CA SER A 55 -19.29 0.53 5.78
C SER A 55 -20.15 1.70 6.25
N VAL A 56 -20.91 2.29 5.33
CA VAL A 56 -22.12 3.06 5.64
C VAL A 56 -23.30 2.12 5.83
#